data_AF-A0A1Q5LCG3-F1
#
_entry.id   AF-A0A1Q5LCG3-F1
#
_cell.length_a   1.000
_cell.length_b   1.000
_cell.length_c   1.000
_cell.angle_alpha   90.00
_cell.angle_beta   90.00
_cell.angle_gamma   90.00
#
_symmetry.space_group_name_H-M   'P 1'
#
loop_
_entity.id
_entity.type
_entity.pdbx_description
1 polymer ?
#
loop_
_entity_poly.entity_id
_entity_poly.type
_entity_poly.pdbx_seq_one_letter_code
_entity_poly.pdbx_strand_id
1 'polypeptide(L)'
;MTAGALAGAIALAGGVPAWASAGTPAAGPQRVASTAGAAPAGLPTQDLSPELAAAVEEARKRVTSMAKTHPAAEVRTSAWNALRSTRGDQALLEWLAPSGGFDAAKQRARDTRARNKAFCERVIATHTAEFSPHVRAAATRALKGGVAEQAAFVTSGYAEAQRRDRAAREAGEQQRLDVAAADREFVRALGAQDPGEQVRVAAQWALRPGATDDDVAEFFGYGWATGATLDLTAYRTRVADAEAVRHHTLTRLIAEATAAEAAVAGAADAARARAEAERAWQAVSEHAGAAQRAWQAEQAAAAAQAENWRTVAQLSRESAERLWQAISGTADGHEAAWSGERAAADEAAVFWKSMFDRAQDGESRARG
;
A
#
# COMPACT_ATOMS: atom_id res chain seq x y z
N MET A 1 -49.72 -15.84 20.16
CA MET A 1 -49.09 -14.56 19.77
C MET A 1 -48.33 -14.81 18.48
N THR A 2 -48.68 -14.03 17.47
CA THR A 2 -48.43 -14.27 16.05
C THR A 2 -46.99 -13.98 15.64
N ALA A 3 -46.34 -14.96 15.01
CA ALA A 3 -45.06 -14.83 14.33
C ALA A 3 -45.27 -14.16 12.96
N GLY A 4 -44.60 -13.03 12.73
CA GLY A 4 -44.55 -12.36 11.43
C GLY A 4 -43.26 -12.71 10.71
N ALA A 5 -43.35 -13.56 9.69
CA ALA A 5 -42.26 -13.81 8.75
C ALA A 5 -42.28 -12.71 7.66
N LEU A 6 -41.25 -11.86 7.64
CA LEU A 6 -41.00 -10.92 6.55
C LEU A 6 -39.99 -11.53 5.58
N ALA A 7 -40.53 -12.18 4.55
CA ALA A 7 -39.78 -12.58 3.36
C ALA A 7 -39.68 -11.37 2.42
N GLY A 8 -38.58 -10.63 2.49
CA GLY A 8 -38.21 -9.60 1.53
C GLY A 8 -37.23 -10.16 0.51
N ALA A 9 -37.74 -10.66 -0.61
CA ALA A 9 -36.93 -11.05 -1.76
C ALA A 9 -36.40 -9.78 -2.46
N ILE A 10 -35.14 -9.44 -2.23
CA ILE A 10 -34.43 -8.45 -3.03
C ILE A 10 -33.82 -9.17 -4.23
N ALA A 11 -34.27 -8.80 -5.42
CA ALA A 11 -33.72 -9.26 -6.68
C ALA A 11 -32.24 -8.89 -6.79
N LEU A 12 -31.37 -9.91 -6.77
CA LEU A 12 -29.95 -9.79 -7.05
C LEU A 12 -29.77 -9.50 -8.55
N ALA A 13 -29.69 -8.23 -8.92
CA ALA A 13 -29.09 -7.84 -10.18
C ALA A 13 -27.58 -8.12 -10.07
N GLY A 14 -27.15 -9.28 -10.55
CA GLY A 14 -25.75 -9.67 -10.66
C GLY A 14 -25.00 -8.80 -11.68
N GLY A 15 -24.71 -7.56 -11.29
CA GLY A 15 -23.72 -6.73 -11.94
C GLY A 15 -22.36 -7.30 -11.61
N VAL A 16 -21.76 -8.04 -12.55
CA VAL A 16 -20.38 -8.47 -12.45
C VAL A 16 -19.53 -7.19 -12.34
N PRO A 17 -18.74 -6.99 -11.28
CA PRO A 17 -17.96 -5.77 -11.16
C PRO A 17 -16.94 -5.70 -12.30
N ALA A 18 -16.66 -4.50 -12.81
CA ALA A 18 -15.89 -4.23 -14.03
C ALA A 18 -14.43 -4.76 -14.03
N TRP A 19 -13.98 -5.45 -12.99
CA TRP A 19 -12.72 -6.18 -12.92
C TRP A 19 -12.84 -7.67 -13.30
N ALA A 20 -14.05 -8.23 -13.46
CA ALA A 20 -14.25 -9.63 -13.85
C ALA A 20 -13.96 -9.93 -15.33
N SER A 21 -13.54 -8.94 -16.11
CA SER A 21 -13.00 -9.11 -17.47
C SER A 21 -11.49 -8.82 -17.57
N ALA A 22 -10.81 -8.68 -16.43
CA ALA A 22 -9.35 -8.72 -16.43
C ALA A 22 -8.92 -10.18 -16.64
N GLY A 23 -8.54 -10.50 -17.88
CA GLY A 23 -8.01 -11.79 -18.26
C GLY A 23 -6.95 -12.28 -17.27
N THR A 24 -7.09 -13.53 -16.89
CA THR A 24 -6.17 -14.30 -16.07
C THR A 24 -4.73 -14.10 -16.60
N PRO A 25 -3.76 -13.58 -15.82
CA PRO A 25 -2.37 -13.79 -16.16
C PRO A 25 -2.11 -15.27 -15.89
N ALA A 26 -2.16 -16.07 -16.95
CA ALA A 26 -1.67 -17.44 -16.90
C ALA A 26 -0.22 -17.39 -16.41
N ALA A 27 0.02 -17.92 -15.21
CA ALA A 27 1.33 -18.29 -14.73
C ALA A 27 1.84 -19.45 -15.60
N GLY A 28 2.27 -19.11 -16.82
CA GLY A 28 3.04 -19.99 -17.69
C GLY A 28 4.52 -19.76 -17.42
N PRO A 29 5.34 -20.83 -17.32
CA PRO A 29 6.78 -20.66 -17.34
C PRO A 29 7.15 -20.05 -18.69
N GLN A 30 7.64 -18.80 -18.70
CA GLN A 30 8.32 -18.26 -19.86
C GLN A 30 9.59 -19.09 -20.09
N ARG A 31 9.45 -20.18 -20.86
CA ARG A 31 10.52 -20.69 -21.70
C ARG A 31 10.89 -19.55 -22.64
N VAL A 32 11.89 -18.79 -22.24
CA VAL A 32 12.67 -18.01 -23.20
C VAL A 32 13.22 -19.05 -24.17
N ALA A 33 12.72 -19.02 -25.40
CA ALA A 33 13.24 -19.83 -26.49
C ALA A 33 14.75 -19.60 -26.54
N SER A 34 15.50 -20.68 -26.26
CA SER A 34 16.91 -20.77 -26.56
C SER A 34 17.05 -20.69 -28.07
N THR A 35 17.08 -19.48 -28.63
CA THR A 35 17.86 -19.24 -29.84
C THR A 35 19.28 -19.60 -29.44
N ALA A 36 19.75 -20.73 -29.95
CA ALA A 36 21.16 -21.10 -29.99
C ALA A 36 21.92 -20.04 -30.80
N GLY A 37 22.13 -18.88 -30.18
CA GLY A 37 23.16 -17.93 -30.53
C GLY A 37 24.38 -18.33 -29.73
N ALA A 38 25.46 -18.65 -30.43
CA ALA A 38 26.75 -19.03 -29.88
C ALA A 38 27.09 -18.21 -28.62
N ALA A 39 27.54 -18.92 -27.59
CA ALA A 39 28.21 -18.29 -26.45
C ALA A 39 29.26 -17.31 -26.99
N PRO A 40 29.33 -16.05 -26.53
CA PRO A 40 30.60 -15.38 -26.57
C PRO A 40 31.48 -16.15 -25.60
N ALA A 41 32.39 -16.94 -26.18
CA ALA A 41 33.65 -17.28 -25.56
C ALA A 41 34.17 -16.02 -24.84
N GLY A 42 34.76 -16.23 -23.66
CA GLY A 42 35.25 -15.17 -22.77
C GLY A 42 35.78 -13.99 -23.57
N LEU A 43 35.28 -12.79 -23.23
CA LEU A 43 35.79 -11.54 -23.77
C LEU A 43 37.31 -11.63 -23.79
N PRO A 44 37.97 -11.32 -24.93
CA PRO A 44 39.41 -11.28 -24.95
C PRO A 44 39.85 -10.34 -23.83
N THR A 45 40.84 -10.76 -23.05
CA THR A 45 41.67 -9.84 -22.28
C THR A 45 42.28 -8.86 -23.26
N GLN A 46 41.51 -7.84 -23.64
CA GLN A 46 42.04 -6.61 -24.18
C GLN A 46 42.97 -6.09 -23.10
N ASP A 47 44.21 -5.79 -23.48
CA ASP A 47 45.16 -5.08 -22.63
C ASP A 47 44.46 -3.79 -22.16
N LEU A 48 43.85 -3.85 -20.98
CA LEU A 48 43.29 -2.69 -20.32
C LEU A 48 44.44 -1.69 -20.21
N SER A 49 44.17 -0.42 -20.49
CA SER A 49 45.18 0.61 -20.25
C SER A 49 45.65 0.48 -18.79
N PRO A 50 46.94 0.71 -18.49
CA PRO A 50 47.46 0.57 -17.13
C PRO A 50 46.69 1.44 -16.12
N GLU A 51 46.13 2.57 -16.56
CA GLU A 51 45.27 3.45 -15.77
C GLU A 51 43.92 2.79 -15.44
N LEU A 52 43.29 2.12 -16.41
CA LEU A 52 42.03 1.40 -16.20
C LEU A 52 42.22 0.18 -15.29
N ALA A 53 43.32 -0.56 -15.45
CA ALA A 53 43.68 -1.66 -14.56
C ALA A 53 43.90 -1.16 -13.12
N ALA A 54 44.60 -0.04 -12.93
CA ALA A 54 44.79 0.58 -11.62
C ALA A 54 43.46 1.04 -10.99
N ALA A 55 42.57 1.65 -11.79
CA ALA A 55 41.25 2.09 -11.32
C ALA A 55 40.36 0.92 -10.90
N VAL A 56 40.41 -0.20 -11.63
CA VAL A 56 39.70 -1.44 -11.30
C VAL A 56 40.22 -2.06 -10.00
N GLU A 57 41.54 -2.09 -9.80
CA GLU A 57 42.12 -2.60 -8.55
C GLU A 57 41.75 -1.73 -7.34
N GLU A 58 41.74 -0.40 -7.50
CA GLU A 58 41.27 0.50 -6.45
C GLU A 58 39.77 0.30 -6.17
N ALA A 59 38.96 0.17 -7.23
CA ALA A 59 37.55 -0.17 -7.09
C ALA A 59 37.36 -1.48 -6.30
N ARG A 60 38.12 -2.53 -6.62
CA ARG A 60 38.09 -3.81 -5.91
C ARG A 60 38.44 -3.67 -4.43
N LYS A 61 39.50 -2.94 -4.10
CA LYS A 61 39.87 -2.66 -2.70
C LYS A 61 38.76 -1.91 -1.97
N ARG A 62 38.19 -0.89 -2.61
CA ARG A 62 37.12 -0.07 -2.05
C ARG A 62 35.85 -0.87 -1.81
N VAL A 63 35.41 -1.67 -2.78
CA VAL A 63 34.25 -2.56 -2.65
C VAL A 63 34.48 -3.62 -1.57
N THR A 64 35.68 -4.20 -1.49
CA THR A 64 36.05 -5.18 -0.44
C THR A 64 36.00 -4.56 0.95
N SER A 65 36.51 -3.33 1.11
CA SER A 65 36.43 -2.59 2.38
C SER A 65 34.97 -2.38 2.79
N MET A 66 34.10 -1.95 1.86
CA MET A 66 32.68 -1.77 2.13
C MET A 66 31.97 -3.10 2.45
N ALA A 67 32.29 -4.18 1.74
CA ALA A 67 31.73 -5.51 1.98
C ALA A 67 31.99 -6.02 3.40
N LYS A 68 33.14 -5.68 3.98
CA LYS A 68 33.55 -6.11 5.33
C LYS A 68 33.03 -5.19 6.44
N THR A 69 33.07 -3.88 6.22
CA THR A 69 32.99 -2.89 7.32
C THR A 69 31.78 -1.98 7.28
N HIS A 70 31.08 -1.88 6.14
CA HIS A 70 30.00 -0.90 6.02
C HIS A 70 28.88 -1.21 7.05
N PRO A 71 28.34 -0.21 7.79
CA PRO A 71 27.38 -0.46 8.86
C PRO A 71 26.05 -1.07 8.39
N ALA A 72 25.59 -0.71 7.18
CA ALA A 72 24.38 -1.29 6.60
C ALA A 72 24.62 -2.69 5.99
N ALA A 73 23.82 -3.67 6.40
CA ALA A 73 23.92 -5.06 5.92
C ALA A 73 23.59 -5.20 4.43
N GLU A 74 22.68 -4.38 3.90
CA GLU A 74 22.28 -4.36 2.49
C GLU A 74 23.45 -3.94 1.59
N VAL A 75 24.24 -2.96 2.04
CA VAL A 75 25.44 -2.52 1.32
C VAL A 75 26.52 -3.59 1.39
N ARG A 76 26.76 -4.21 2.55
CA ARG A 76 27.71 -5.32 2.67
C ARG A 76 27.35 -6.47 1.74
N THR A 77 26.09 -6.89 1.75
CA THR A 77 25.56 -7.97 0.91
C THR A 77 25.68 -7.62 -0.58
N SER A 78 25.30 -6.39 -0.96
CA SER A 78 25.41 -5.94 -2.35
C SER A 78 26.86 -5.89 -2.83
N ALA A 79 27.79 -5.45 -1.98
CA ALA A 79 29.22 -5.42 -2.31
C ALA A 79 29.80 -6.84 -2.47
N TRP A 80 29.42 -7.79 -1.60
CA TRP A 80 29.77 -9.20 -1.78
C TRP A 80 29.20 -9.81 -3.06
N ASN A 81 28.02 -9.38 -3.49
CA ASN A 81 27.43 -9.83 -4.76
C ASN A 81 28.18 -9.25 -5.97
N ALA A 82 28.62 -7.99 -5.91
CA ALA A 82 29.45 -7.40 -6.96
C ALA A 82 30.81 -8.11 -7.07
N LEU A 83 31.48 -8.38 -5.93
CA LEU A 83 32.76 -9.08 -5.88
C LEU A 83 32.70 -10.53 -6.40
N ARG A 84 31.54 -11.19 -6.26
CA ARG A 84 31.31 -12.57 -6.72
C ARG A 84 30.64 -12.65 -8.09
N SER A 85 30.42 -11.52 -8.76
CA SER A 85 29.76 -11.50 -10.06
C SER A 85 30.63 -12.15 -11.12
N THR A 86 30.04 -12.97 -11.99
CA THR A 86 30.70 -13.55 -13.16
C THR A 86 31.09 -12.51 -14.21
N ARG A 87 30.56 -11.29 -14.10
CA ARG A 87 30.91 -10.14 -14.95
C ARG A 87 32.23 -9.47 -14.54
N GLY A 88 32.87 -9.94 -13.47
CA GLY A 88 34.20 -9.48 -13.03
C GLY A 88 34.26 -7.98 -12.78
N ASP A 89 35.28 -7.33 -13.33
CA ASP A 89 35.61 -5.92 -13.07
C ASP A 89 34.51 -4.95 -13.46
N GLN A 90 33.76 -5.26 -14.53
CA GLN A 90 32.64 -4.45 -14.97
C GLN A 90 31.56 -4.31 -13.88
N ALA A 91 31.31 -5.37 -13.11
CA ALA A 91 30.34 -5.32 -12.01
C ALA A 91 30.80 -4.39 -10.88
N LEU A 92 32.11 -4.27 -10.64
CA LEU A 92 32.67 -3.38 -9.61
C LEU A 92 32.54 -1.91 -10.04
N LEU A 93 32.85 -1.62 -11.31
CA LEU A 93 32.72 -0.28 -11.87
C LEU A 93 31.26 0.18 -11.91
N GLU A 94 30.34 -0.67 -12.37
CA GLU A 94 28.90 -0.38 -12.36
C GLU A 94 28.34 -0.25 -10.94
N TRP A 95 28.89 -1.00 -9.99
CA TRP A 95 28.47 -0.86 -8.59
C TRP A 95 28.88 0.49 -8.00
N LEU A 96 30.05 1.02 -8.36
CA LEU A 96 30.55 2.32 -7.91
C LEU A 96 30.05 3.51 -8.75
N ALA A 97 29.53 3.28 -9.94
CA ALA A 97 29.02 4.34 -10.82
C ALA A 97 27.90 5.16 -10.15
N PRO A 98 27.71 6.43 -10.51
CA PRO A 98 26.58 7.23 -10.04
C PRO A 98 25.24 6.55 -10.33
N SER A 99 24.34 6.49 -9.35
CA SER A 99 23.08 5.72 -9.45
C SER A 99 23.26 4.20 -9.66
N GLY A 100 24.49 3.71 -9.47
CA GLY A 100 24.85 2.30 -9.58
C GLY A 100 24.47 1.48 -8.35
N GLY A 101 25.10 0.31 -8.24
CA GLY A 101 24.76 -0.68 -7.21
C GLY A 101 24.96 -0.20 -5.77
N PHE A 102 25.92 0.68 -5.50
CA PHE A 102 26.17 1.25 -4.17
C PHE A 102 25.03 2.20 -3.74
N ASP A 103 24.62 3.11 -4.62
CA ASP A 103 23.53 4.05 -4.33
C ASP A 103 22.19 3.31 -4.20
N ALA A 104 21.93 2.33 -5.07
CA ALA A 104 20.77 1.46 -4.92
C ALA A 104 20.78 0.69 -3.59
N ALA A 105 21.95 0.19 -3.15
CA ALA A 105 22.07 -0.50 -1.85
C ALA A 105 21.90 0.43 -0.65
N LYS A 106 22.38 1.68 -0.74
CA LYS A 106 22.12 2.71 0.27
C LYS A 106 20.64 3.06 0.36
N GLN A 107 19.96 3.17 -0.78
CA GLN A 107 18.53 3.44 -0.80
C GLN A 107 17.76 2.28 -0.16
N ARG A 108 18.04 1.03 -0.55
CA ARG A 108 17.47 -0.15 0.10
C ARG A 108 17.68 -0.17 1.61
N ALA A 109 18.88 0.20 2.08
CA ALA A 109 19.17 0.29 3.52
C ALA A 109 18.32 1.36 4.22
N ARG A 110 18.09 2.52 3.60
CA ARG A 110 17.19 3.56 4.11
C ARG A 110 15.75 3.06 4.16
N ASP A 111 15.30 2.42 3.09
CA ASP A 111 13.93 1.90 2.99
C ASP A 111 13.69 0.79 4.02
N THR A 112 14.63 -0.13 4.22
CA THR A 112 14.54 -1.15 5.28
C THR A 112 14.42 -0.53 6.66
N ARG A 113 15.23 0.50 6.96
CA ARG A 113 15.15 1.21 8.24
C ARG A 113 13.79 1.87 8.44
N ALA A 114 13.30 2.57 7.42
CA ALA A 114 12.00 3.20 7.46
C ALA A 114 10.88 2.17 7.68
N ARG A 115 10.91 1.03 6.97
CA ARG A 115 9.95 -0.07 7.15
C ARG A 115 10.00 -0.67 8.55
N ASN A 116 11.19 -0.92 9.09
CA ASN A 116 11.34 -1.51 10.42
C ASN A 116 10.82 -0.56 11.51
N LYS A 117 11.12 0.74 11.39
CA LYS A 117 10.59 1.76 12.30
C LYS A 117 9.05 1.83 12.22
N ALA A 118 8.50 1.92 11.01
CA ALA A 118 7.06 1.97 10.79
C ALA A 118 6.35 0.70 11.30
N PHE A 119 7.00 -0.47 11.19
CA PHE A 119 6.49 -1.71 11.79
C PHE A 119 6.41 -1.60 13.32
N CYS A 120 7.47 -1.12 13.99
CA CYS A 120 7.45 -0.92 15.44
C CYS A 120 6.36 0.08 15.87
N GLU A 121 6.24 1.22 15.18
CA GLU A 121 5.22 2.23 15.44
C GLU A 121 3.81 1.65 15.28
N ARG A 122 3.55 0.88 14.22
CA ARG A 122 2.27 0.21 13.99
C ARG A 122 1.97 -0.84 15.05
N VAL A 123 2.95 -1.64 15.47
CA VAL A 123 2.75 -2.62 16.55
C VAL A 123 2.35 -1.91 17.84
N ILE A 124 3.00 -0.79 18.18
CA ILE A 124 2.60 0.02 19.35
C ILE A 124 1.20 0.62 19.16
N ALA A 125 0.82 1.04 17.96
CA ALA A 125 -0.52 1.60 17.73
C ALA A 125 -1.64 0.54 17.84
N THR A 126 -1.36 -0.70 17.46
CA THR A 126 -2.37 -1.76 17.31
C THR A 126 -2.42 -2.76 18.46
N HIS A 127 -1.35 -2.89 19.25
CA HIS A 127 -1.29 -3.81 20.38
C HIS A 127 -1.46 -3.06 21.69
N THR A 128 -2.60 -3.25 22.35
CA THR A 128 -2.94 -2.60 23.62
C THR A 128 -2.08 -3.13 24.77
N ALA A 129 -1.90 -2.33 25.82
CA ALA A 129 -1.12 -2.74 26.99
C ALA A 129 -1.85 -3.82 27.80
N GLU A 130 -3.17 -3.82 27.73
CA GLU A 130 -4.08 -4.73 28.42
C GLU A 130 -4.04 -6.13 27.79
N PHE A 131 -4.03 -6.22 26.45
CA PHE A 131 -4.07 -7.49 25.73
C PHE A 131 -2.67 -8.06 25.41
N SER A 132 -1.75 -7.19 24.98
CA SER A 132 -0.43 -7.58 24.46
C SER A 132 0.72 -6.80 25.10
N PRO A 133 0.87 -6.87 26.44
CA PRO A 133 1.87 -6.09 27.17
C PRO A 133 3.30 -6.40 26.74
N HIS A 134 3.66 -7.67 26.49
CA HIS A 134 5.02 -8.03 26.11
C HIS A 134 5.34 -7.58 24.69
N VAL A 135 4.41 -7.74 23.73
CA VAL A 135 4.60 -7.24 22.36
C VAL A 135 4.74 -5.73 22.36
N ARG A 136 3.84 -5.01 23.04
CA ARG A 136 3.88 -3.54 23.13
C ARG A 136 5.19 -3.05 23.77
N ALA A 137 5.63 -3.68 24.86
CA ALA A 137 6.87 -3.33 25.55
C ALA A 137 8.11 -3.61 24.67
N ALA A 138 8.14 -4.74 23.96
CA ALA A 138 9.22 -5.10 23.05
C ALA A 138 9.30 -4.13 21.86
N ALA A 139 8.17 -3.79 21.25
CA ALA A 139 8.10 -2.80 20.17
C ALA A 139 8.54 -1.41 20.65
N THR A 140 8.10 -0.99 21.84
CA THR A 140 8.50 0.29 22.45
C THR A 140 10.00 0.35 22.71
N ARG A 141 10.59 -0.75 23.21
CA ARG A 141 12.03 -0.85 23.41
C ARG A 141 12.78 -0.78 22.08
N ALA A 142 12.32 -1.51 21.07
CA ALA A 142 12.92 -1.49 19.74
C ALA A 142 12.84 -0.10 19.09
N LEU A 143 11.72 0.60 19.23
CA LEU A 143 11.54 1.95 18.70
C LEU A 143 12.44 2.98 19.39
N LYS A 144 12.62 2.89 20.71
CA LYS A 144 13.54 3.74 21.48
C LYS A 144 15.02 3.39 21.26
N GLY A 145 15.31 2.18 20.75
CA GLY A 145 16.64 1.72 20.40
C GLY A 145 17.11 2.19 19.03
N GLY A 146 18.19 1.59 18.53
CA GLY A 146 18.75 1.85 17.21
C GLY A 146 18.18 0.95 16.11
N VAL A 147 18.74 1.12 14.91
CA VAL A 147 18.36 0.35 13.71
C VAL A 147 18.53 -1.17 13.91
N ALA A 148 19.53 -1.58 14.69
CA ALA A 148 19.78 -3.00 14.95
C ALA A 148 18.68 -3.62 15.82
N GLU A 149 18.24 -2.91 16.85
CA GLU A 149 17.15 -3.35 17.73
C GLU A 149 15.81 -3.41 16.99
N GLN A 150 15.54 -2.42 16.12
CA GLN A 150 14.36 -2.44 15.24
C GLN A 150 14.37 -3.66 14.31
N ALA A 151 15.52 -3.96 13.67
CA ALA A 151 15.65 -5.12 12.80
C ALA A 151 15.52 -6.45 13.55
N ALA A 152 16.11 -6.56 14.76
CA ALA A 152 15.99 -7.75 15.60
C ALA A 152 14.54 -7.99 16.03
N PHE A 153 13.82 -6.92 16.38
CA PHE A 153 12.40 -7.01 16.73
C PHE A 153 11.55 -7.50 15.55
N VAL A 154 11.75 -6.93 14.35
CA VAL A 154 11.03 -7.36 13.14
C VAL A 154 11.32 -8.82 12.78
N THR A 155 12.58 -9.25 12.92
CA THR A 155 13.01 -10.59 12.46
C THR A 155 12.51 -11.71 13.37
N SER A 156 12.61 -11.55 14.69
CA SER A 156 12.22 -12.59 15.65
C SER A 156 11.55 -12.07 16.91
N GLY A 157 11.89 -10.85 17.34
CA GLY A 157 11.40 -10.30 18.61
C GLY A 157 9.88 -10.16 18.70
N TYR A 158 9.20 -9.84 17.59
CA TYR A 158 7.74 -9.77 17.53
C TYR A 158 7.10 -11.13 17.82
N ALA A 159 7.48 -12.16 17.08
CA ALA A 159 6.95 -13.52 17.25
C ALA A 159 7.27 -14.09 18.64
N GLU A 160 8.46 -13.81 19.17
CA GLU A 160 8.80 -14.20 20.54
C GLU A 160 7.94 -13.49 21.59
N ALA A 161 7.68 -12.20 21.42
CA ALA A 161 6.84 -11.45 22.34
C ALA A 161 5.38 -11.92 22.28
N GLN A 162 4.85 -12.23 21.09
CA GLN A 162 3.52 -12.82 20.92
C GLN A 162 3.38 -14.15 21.68
N ARG A 163 4.40 -15.02 21.61
CA ARG A 163 4.40 -16.28 22.38
C ARG A 163 4.37 -16.04 23.89
N ARG A 164 5.08 -15.02 24.39
CA ARG A 164 5.05 -14.66 25.82
C ARG A 164 3.67 -14.14 26.24
N ASP A 165 3.07 -13.28 25.43
CA ASP A 165 1.70 -12.79 25.68
C ASP A 165 0.69 -13.94 25.69
N ARG A 166 0.78 -14.89 24.75
CA ARG A 166 -0.09 -16.06 24.73
C ARG A 166 0.08 -16.94 25.98
N ALA A 167 1.33 -17.29 26.31
CA ALA A 167 1.63 -18.12 27.48
C ALA A 167 1.16 -17.45 28.80
N ALA A 168 1.27 -16.13 28.90
CA ALA A 168 0.79 -15.39 30.07
C ALA A 168 -0.74 -15.48 30.22
N ARG A 169 -1.50 -15.37 29.12
CA ARG A 169 -2.96 -15.53 29.13
C ARG A 169 -3.39 -16.95 29.45
N GLU A 170 -2.70 -17.95 28.90
CA GLU A 170 -2.97 -19.36 29.18
C GLU A 170 -2.74 -19.70 30.67
N ALA A 171 -1.73 -19.10 31.30
CA ALA A 171 -1.40 -19.32 32.70
C ALA A 171 -2.30 -18.56 33.69
N GLY A 172 -3.03 -17.54 33.25
CA GLY A 172 -3.81 -16.65 34.11
C GLY A 172 -5.32 -16.69 33.85
N GLU A 173 -6.11 -17.21 34.80
CA GLU A 173 -7.58 -17.21 34.70
C GLU A 173 -8.17 -15.80 34.56
N GLN A 174 -7.53 -14.78 35.13
CA GLN A 174 -8.02 -13.39 35.12
C GLN A 174 -7.95 -12.71 33.73
N GLN A 175 -7.10 -13.22 32.83
CA GLN A 175 -6.83 -12.70 31.49
C GLN A 175 -7.46 -13.53 30.38
N ARG A 176 -8.03 -14.70 30.70
CA ARG A 176 -8.88 -15.42 29.76
C ARG A 176 -10.09 -14.55 29.44
N LEU A 177 -10.19 -14.19 28.17
CA LEU A 177 -11.35 -13.50 27.63
C LEU A 177 -12.32 -14.58 27.17
N ASP A 178 -13.49 -14.61 27.79
CA ASP A 178 -14.55 -15.52 27.38
C ASP A 178 -15.03 -15.10 25.99
N VAL A 179 -14.87 -15.99 25.01
CA VAL A 179 -15.35 -15.78 23.64
C VAL A 179 -16.73 -16.39 23.52
N ALA A 180 -17.74 -15.55 23.44
CA ALA A 180 -19.12 -15.97 23.25
C ALA A 180 -19.33 -16.54 21.83
N ALA A 181 -20.44 -17.27 21.66
CA ALA A 181 -20.86 -17.70 20.32
C ALA A 181 -21.16 -16.51 19.39
N ALA A 182 -21.67 -15.41 19.96
CA ALA A 182 -21.94 -14.16 19.24
C ALA A 182 -20.65 -13.52 18.69
N ASP A 183 -19.55 -13.55 19.45
CA ASP A 183 -18.25 -13.03 18.99
C ASP A 183 -17.75 -13.79 17.76
N ARG A 184 -17.85 -15.12 17.78
CA ARG A 184 -17.48 -15.95 16.62
C ARG A 184 -18.35 -15.66 15.40
N GLU A 185 -19.65 -15.46 15.61
CA GLU A 185 -20.57 -15.10 14.52
C GLU A 185 -20.22 -13.73 13.95
N PHE A 186 -19.88 -12.76 14.80
CA PHE A 186 -19.41 -11.45 14.36
C PHE A 186 -18.13 -11.57 13.52
N VAL A 187 -17.11 -12.29 14.00
CA VAL A 187 -15.87 -12.51 13.22
C VAL A 187 -16.16 -13.25 11.91
N ARG A 188 -17.11 -14.19 11.89
CA ARG A 188 -17.53 -14.89 10.67
C ARG A 188 -18.18 -13.93 9.67
N ALA A 189 -19.08 -13.07 10.15
CA ALA A 189 -19.72 -12.05 9.32
C ALA A 189 -18.68 -11.10 8.72
N LEU A 190 -17.72 -10.63 9.53
CA LEU A 190 -16.60 -9.82 9.03
C LEU A 190 -15.81 -10.56 7.96
N GLY A 191 -15.41 -11.82 8.20
CA GLY A 191 -14.64 -12.61 7.24
C GLY A 191 -15.35 -12.81 5.89
N ALA A 192 -16.68 -12.78 5.86
CA ALA A 192 -17.46 -12.95 4.65
C ALA A 192 -17.79 -11.62 3.94
N GLN A 193 -18.04 -10.54 4.70
CA GLN A 193 -18.75 -9.37 4.18
C GLN A 193 -18.05 -8.04 4.47
N ASP A 194 -16.97 -8.01 5.26
CA ASP A 194 -16.32 -6.74 5.58
C ASP A 194 -15.83 -6.03 4.30
N PRO A 195 -16.05 -4.70 4.18
CA PRO A 195 -15.60 -3.94 3.02
C PRO A 195 -14.07 -3.81 2.93
N GLY A 196 -13.34 -3.96 4.04
CA GLY A 196 -11.89 -4.01 4.12
C GLY A 196 -11.34 -5.41 3.87
N GLU A 197 -10.43 -5.54 2.90
CA GLU A 197 -9.86 -6.84 2.53
C GLU A 197 -9.00 -7.41 3.67
N GLN A 198 -8.20 -6.58 4.32
CA GLN A 198 -7.27 -7.02 5.36
C GLN A 198 -8.02 -7.38 6.65
N VAL A 199 -9.10 -6.67 6.99
CA VAL A 199 -10.03 -7.10 8.04
C VAL A 199 -10.65 -8.46 7.72
N ARG A 200 -11.14 -8.68 6.48
CA ARG A 200 -11.68 -9.99 6.07
C ARG A 200 -10.65 -11.10 6.24
N VAL A 201 -9.42 -10.89 5.77
CA VAL A 201 -8.33 -11.88 5.86
C VAL A 201 -7.99 -12.17 7.32
N ALA A 202 -7.89 -11.14 8.17
CA ALA A 202 -7.63 -11.32 9.59
C ALA A 202 -8.75 -12.11 10.28
N ALA A 203 -10.01 -11.85 9.94
CA ALA A 203 -11.16 -12.55 10.48
C ALA A 203 -11.22 -14.02 10.02
N GLN A 204 -10.95 -14.28 8.74
CA GLN A 204 -10.84 -15.64 8.19
C GLN A 204 -9.70 -16.43 8.86
N TRP A 205 -8.56 -15.78 9.12
CA TRP A 205 -7.45 -16.40 9.82
C TRP A 205 -7.80 -16.77 11.27
N ALA A 206 -8.55 -15.92 11.97
CA ALA A 206 -9.01 -16.17 13.33
C ALA A 206 -9.99 -17.36 13.42
N LEU A 207 -10.66 -17.70 12.32
CA LEU A 207 -11.61 -18.81 12.21
C LEU A 207 -11.10 -19.97 11.34
N ARG A 208 -9.80 -20.03 11.06
CA ARG A 208 -9.18 -21.09 10.26
C ARG A 208 -9.41 -22.48 10.89
N PRO A 209 -9.32 -23.57 10.10
CA PRO A 209 -9.38 -24.92 10.66
C PRO A 209 -8.36 -25.11 11.79
N GLY A 210 -8.82 -25.59 12.95
CA GLY A 210 -7.99 -25.77 14.15
C GLY A 210 -7.83 -24.51 15.03
N ALA A 211 -8.49 -23.40 14.70
CA ALA A 211 -8.51 -22.22 15.55
C ALA A 211 -9.24 -22.46 16.88
N THR A 212 -8.79 -21.77 17.93
CA THR A 212 -9.39 -21.78 19.27
C THR A 212 -9.97 -20.41 19.64
N ASP A 213 -10.59 -20.32 20.81
CA ASP A 213 -11.09 -19.06 21.39
C ASP A 213 -9.97 -18.02 21.52
N ASP A 214 -8.73 -18.47 21.76
CA ASP A 214 -7.58 -17.58 21.84
C ASP A 214 -7.29 -16.89 20.50
N ASP A 215 -7.53 -17.55 19.36
CA ASP A 215 -7.39 -16.93 18.03
C ASP A 215 -8.45 -15.85 17.78
N VAL A 216 -9.67 -16.07 18.27
CA VAL A 216 -10.75 -15.08 18.20
C VAL A 216 -10.47 -13.91 19.14
N ALA A 217 -10.04 -14.18 20.37
CA ALA A 217 -9.65 -13.13 21.31
C ALA A 217 -8.47 -12.31 20.77
N GLU A 218 -7.50 -12.95 20.09
CA GLU A 218 -6.38 -12.28 19.40
C GLU A 218 -6.83 -11.38 18.25
N PHE A 219 -7.84 -11.82 17.50
CA PHE A 219 -8.46 -10.97 16.48
C PHE A 219 -9.01 -9.67 17.09
N PHE A 220 -9.79 -9.75 18.16
CA PHE A 220 -10.25 -8.54 18.86
C PHE A 220 -9.09 -7.75 19.47
N GLY A 221 -8.10 -8.43 20.05
CA GLY A 221 -6.99 -7.79 20.75
C GLY A 221 -6.06 -6.95 19.86
N TYR A 222 -5.79 -7.38 18.63
CA TYR A 222 -5.01 -6.60 17.66
C TYR A 222 -5.22 -6.96 16.19
N GLY A 223 -5.71 -8.16 15.87
CA GLY A 223 -5.86 -8.61 14.48
C GLY A 223 -6.77 -7.69 13.67
N TRP A 224 -7.89 -7.28 14.28
CA TRP A 224 -8.86 -6.37 13.69
C TRP A 224 -8.28 -4.98 13.46
N ALA A 225 -7.68 -4.37 14.49
CA ALA A 225 -7.02 -3.06 14.41
C ALA A 225 -5.90 -3.03 13.36
N THR A 226 -5.14 -4.12 13.28
CA THR A 226 -4.07 -4.28 12.28
C THR A 226 -4.65 -4.35 10.87
N GLY A 227 -5.67 -5.19 10.64
CA GLY A 227 -6.37 -5.27 9.37
C GLY A 227 -6.92 -3.91 8.93
N ALA A 228 -7.65 -3.24 9.83
CA ALA A 228 -8.24 -1.92 9.57
C ALA A 228 -7.20 -0.85 9.21
N THR A 229 -6.07 -0.84 9.91
CA THR A 229 -4.94 0.07 9.62
C THR A 229 -4.36 -0.19 8.23
N LEU A 230 -4.22 -1.46 7.84
CA LEU A 230 -3.70 -1.84 6.53
C LEU A 230 -4.69 -1.48 5.42
N ASP A 231 -5.99 -1.69 5.63
CA ASP A 231 -7.04 -1.31 4.67
C ASP A 231 -7.06 0.20 4.41
N LEU A 232 -7.03 1.02 5.47
CA LEU A 232 -6.96 2.47 5.33
C LEU A 232 -5.68 2.92 4.63
N THR A 233 -4.54 2.30 4.94
CA THR A 233 -3.25 2.62 4.31
C THR A 233 -3.28 2.27 2.82
N ALA A 234 -3.76 1.08 2.47
CA ALA A 234 -3.89 0.63 1.10
C ALA A 234 -4.82 1.55 0.28
N TYR A 235 -5.95 1.95 0.87
CA TYR A 235 -6.85 2.93 0.29
C TYR A 235 -6.13 4.26 -0.02
N ARG A 236 -5.48 4.86 1.00
CA ARG A 236 -4.78 6.14 0.86
C ARG A 236 -3.69 6.10 -0.21
N THR A 237 -2.90 5.04 -0.23
CA THR A 237 -1.85 4.87 -1.25
C THR A 237 -2.45 4.79 -2.64
N ARG A 238 -3.46 3.95 -2.86
CA ARG A 238 -4.12 3.79 -4.16
C ARG A 238 -4.71 5.12 -4.67
N VAL A 239 -5.39 5.85 -3.78
CA VAL A 239 -6.01 7.14 -4.13
C VAL A 239 -4.93 8.18 -4.47
N ALA A 240 -3.87 8.29 -3.66
CA ALA A 240 -2.77 9.22 -3.91
C ALA A 240 -2.05 8.93 -5.23
N ASP A 241 -1.74 7.66 -5.52
CA ASP A 241 -1.09 7.24 -6.77
C ASP A 241 -1.96 7.57 -7.99
N ALA A 242 -3.26 7.26 -7.92
CA ALA A 242 -4.21 7.58 -8.97
C ALA A 242 -4.33 9.10 -9.19
N GLU A 243 -4.31 9.89 -8.12
CA GLU A 243 -4.42 11.35 -8.18
C GLU A 243 -3.18 12.01 -8.78
N ALA A 244 -1.98 11.50 -8.45
CA ALA A 244 -0.75 11.97 -9.07
C ALA A 244 -0.77 11.80 -10.60
N VAL A 245 -1.22 10.64 -11.08
CA VAL A 245 -1.38 10.38 -12.52
C VAL A 245 -2.43 11.29 -13.14
N ARG A 246 -3.58 11.50 -12.47
CA ARG A 246 -4.65 12.39 -12.97
C ARG A 246 -4.18 13.83 -13.10
N HIS A 247 -3.49 14.39 -12.10
CA HIS A 247 -2.97 15.75 -12.15
C HIS A 247 -1.87 15.93 -13.20
N HIS A 248 -0.96 14.96 -13.33
CA HIS A 248 0.05 14.99 -14.39
C HIS A 248 -0.60 15.02 -15.78
N THR A 249 -1.60 14.16 -16.01
CA THR A 249 -2.34 14.10 -17.27
C THR A 249 -3.08 15.41 -17.54
N LEU A 250 -3.78 15.95 -16.54
CA LEU A 250 -4.49 17.23 -16.65
C LEU A 250 -3.53 18.36 -17.04
N THR A 251 -2.37 18.45 -16.40
CA THR A 251 -1.38 19.50 -16.65
C THR A 251 -0.91 19.49 -18.11
N ARG A 252 -0.63 18.28 -18.65
CA ARG A 252 -0.26 18.11 -20.06
C ARG A 252 -1.40 18.52 -20.99
N LEU A 253 -2.63 18.06 -20.73
CA LEU A 253 -3.78 18.37 -21.58
C LEU A 253 -4.10 19.87 -21.61
N ILE A 254 -4.00 20.56 -20.48
CA ILE A 254 -4.17 22.02 -20.43
C ILE A 254 -3.10 22.73 -21.25
N ALA A 255 -1.82 22.31 -21.15
CA ALA A 255 -0.75 22.90 -21.94
C ALA A 255 -1.00 22.70 -23.45
N GLU A 256 -1.49 21.54 -23.86
CA GLU A 256 -1.86 21.25 -25.25
C GLU A 256 -3.05 22.10 -25.71
N ALA A 257 -4.11 22.19 -24.91
CA ALA A 257 -5.31 22.97 -25.24
C ALA A 257 -5.02 24.48 -25.34
N THR A 258 -4.24 25.02 -24.41
CA THR A 258 -3.83 26.44 -24.42
C THR A 258 -2.92 26.77 -25.59
N ALA A 259 -1.98 25.87 -25.94
CA ALA A 259 -1.14 26.04 -27.13
C ALA A 259 -1.97 25.98 -28.43
N ALA A 260 -2.93 25.06 -28.53
CA ALA A 260 -3.83 24.95 -29.68
C ALA A 260 -4.73 26.19 -29.82
N GLU A 261 -5.27 26.71 -28.72
CA GLU A 261 -6.07 27.95 -28.71
C GLU A 261 -5.23 29.16 -29.15
N ALA A 262 -3.99 29.29 -28.66
CA ALA A 262 -3.09 30.38 -29.07
C ALA A 262 -2.70 30.31 -30.56
N ALA A 263 -2.58 29.10 -31.12
CA ALA A 263 -2.22 28.90 -32.52
C ALA A 263 -3.30 29.40 -33.51
N VAL A 264 -4.55 29.55 -33.06
CA VAL A 264 -5.68 30.03 -33.91
C VAL A 264 -5.39 31.42 -34.50
N ALA A 265 -4.77 32.32 -33.73
CA ALA A 265 -4.54 33.71 -34.15
C ALA A 265 -3.57 33.85 -35.33
N GLY A 266 -2.72 32.84 -35.59
CA GLY A 266 -1.72 32.84 -36.67
C GLY A 266 -1.94 31.76 -37.73
N ALA A 267 -3.05 31.04 -37.67
CA ALA A 267 -3.29 29.90 -38.55
C ALA A 267 -3.71 30.34 -39.96
N ALA A 268 -3.05 29.78 -40.98
CA ALA A 268 -3.45 29.94 -42.38
C ALA A 268 -4.85 29.35 -42.65
N ASP A 269 -5.22 28.27 -41.92
CA ASP A 269 -6.55 27.69 -41.90
C ASP A 269 -7.13 27.82 -40.48
N ALA A 270 -7.80 28.95 -40.24
CA ALA A 270 -8.40 29.27 -38.95
C ALA A 270 -9.53 28.30 -38.56
N ALA A 271 -10.23 27.69 -39.53
CA ALA A 271 -11.28 26.73 -39.25
C ALA A 271 -10.69 25.42 -38.70
N ARG A 272 -9.63 24.91 -39.33
CA ARG A 272 -8.91 23.73 -38.85
C ARG A 272 -8.27 23.96 -37.49
N ALA A 273 -7.65 25.12 -37.27
CA ALA A 273 -7.01 25.44 -35.99
C ALA A 273 -8.03 25.54 -34.84
N ARG A 274 -9.22 26.13 -35.09
CA ARG A 274 -10.32 26.15 -34.10
C ARG A 274 -10.81 24.75 -33.76
N ALA A 275 -11.00 23.88 -34.76
CA ALA A 275 -11.39 22.50 -34.53
C ALA A 275 -10.33 21.67 -33.78
N GLU A 276 -9.05 22.04 -33.86
CA GLU A 276 -8.00 21.43 -33.06
C GLU A 276 -8.00 21.94 -31.62
N ALA A 277 -8.13 23.25 -31.41
CA ALA A 277 -8.29 23.85 -30.08
C ALA A 277 -9.53 23.31 -29.35
N GLU A 278 -10.65 23.16 -30.05
CA GLU A 278 -11.88 22.56 -29.52
C GLU A 278 -11.63 21.12 -29.07
N ARG A 279 -11.05 20.27 -29.93
CA ARG A 279 -10.74 18.88 -29.57
C ARG A 279 -9.78 18.78 -28.38
N ALA A 280 -8.82 19.69 -28.28
CA ALA A 280 -7.88 19.70 -27.16
C ALA A 280 -8.58 20.08 -25.84
N TRP A 281 -9.48 21.07 -25.85
CA TRP A 281 -10.31 21.39 -24.69
C TRP A 281 -11.29 20.27 -24.35
N GLN A 282 -11.83 19.56 -25.34
CA GLN A 282 -12.65 18.37 -25.13
C GLN A 282 -11.90 17.24 -24.43
N ALA A 283 -10.63 17.02 -24.77
CA ALA A 283 -9.82 16.06 -24.03
C ALA A 283 -9.65 16.46 -22.55
N VAL A 284 -9.53 17.76 -22.24
CA VAL A 284 -9.48 18.26 -20.85
C VAL A 284 -10.81 18.00 -20.14
N SER A 285 -11.95 18.31 -20.77
CA SER A 285 -13.27 18.13 -20.17
C SER A 285 -13.57 16.63 -19.94
N GLU A 286 -13.31 15.77 -20.92
CA GLU A 286 -13.49 14.32 -20.77
C GLU A 286 -12.67 13.73 -19.62
N HIS A 287 -11.38 14.12 -19.51
CA HIS A 287 -10.50 13.70 -18.42
C HIS A 287 -11.00 14.19 -17.05
N ALA A 288 -11.34 15.47 -16.95
CA ALA A 288 -11.83 16.05 -15.70
C ALA A 288 -13.16 15.44 -15.26
N GLY A 289 -14.08 15.19 -16.19
CA GLY A 289 -15.35 14.53 -15.92
C GLY A 289 -15.19 13.08 -15.48
N ALA A 290 -14.24 12.34 -16.06
CA ALA A 290 -13.90 10.99 -15.62
C ALA A 290 -13.30 10.99 -14.20
N ALA A 291 -12.39 11.93 -13.91
CA ALA A 291 -11.81 12.10 -12.59
C ALA A 291 -12.85 12.45 -11.52
N GLN A 292 -13.80 13.34 -11.83
CA GLN A 292 -14.92 13.70 -10.94
C GLN A 292 -15.75 12.45 -10.57
N ARG A 293 -16.14 11.63 -11.57
CA ARG A 293 -16.90 10.40 -11.32
C ARG A 293 -16.12 9.39 -10.48
N ALA A 294 -14.81 9.28 -10.70
CA ALA A 294 -13.95 8.44 -9.87
C ALA A 294 -13.97 8.91 -8.40
N TRP A 295 -13.82 10.20 -8.15
CA TRP A 295 -13.88 10.75 -6.79
C TRP A 295 -15.25 10.60 -6.11
N GLN A 296 -16.35 10.66 -6.85
CA GLN A 296 -17.68 10.33 -6.32
C GLN A 296 -17.78 8.86 -5.88
N ALA A 297 -17.14 7.94 -6.61
CA ALA A 297 -17.06 6.54 -6.19
C ALA A 297 -16.19 6.37 -4.93
N GLU A 298 -15.07 7.10 -4.83
CA GLU A 298 -14.23 7.11 -3.61
C GLU A 298 -14.98 7.67 -2.39
N GLN A 299 -15.75 8.76 -2.57
CA GLN A 299 -16.63 9.32 -1.54
C GLN A 299 -17.61 8.25 -1.03
N ALA A 300 -18.28 7.53 -1.94
CA ALA A 300 -19.23 6.49 -1.56
C ALA A 300 -18.56 5.33 -0.80
N ALA A 301 -17.37 4.91 -1.24
CA ALA A 301 -16.60 3.88 -0.56
C ALA A 301 -16.15 4.30 0.86
N ALA A 302 -15.63 5.52 1.00
CA ALA A 302 -15.22 6.07 2.29
C ALA A 302 -16.43 6.26 3.24
N ALA A 303 -17.58 6.67 2.71
CA ALA A 303 -18.81 6.77 3.48
C ALA A 303 -19.30 5.41 4.00
N ALA A 304 -19.27 4.36 3.16
CA ALA A 304 -19.63 3.01 3.56
C ALA A 304 -18.69 2.46 4.65
N GLN A 305 -17.39 2.72 4.54
CA GLN A 305 -16.42 2.39 5.58
C GLN A 305 -16.72 3.13 6.89
N ALA A 306 -16.91 4.46 6.84
CA ALA A 306 -17.24 5.25 8.02
C ALA A 306 -18.52 4.76 8.72
N GLU A 307 -19.55 4.38 7.95
CA GLU A 307 -20.79 3.80 8.48
C GLU A 307 -20.55 2.46 9.19
N ASN A 308 -19.79 1.57 8.56
CA ASN A 308 -19.41 0.28 9.14
C ASN A 308 -18.71 0.50 10.48
N TRP A 309 -17.68 1.35 10.51
CA TRP A 309 -16.92 1.66 11.72
C TRP A 309 -17.76 2.32 12.80
N ARG A 310 -18.69 3.21 12.44
CA ARG A 310 -19.63 3.82 13.40
C ARG A 310 -20.54 2.78 14.04
N THR A 311 -21.05 1.84 13.24
CA THR A 311 -21.89 0.73 13.74
C THR A 311 -21.11 -0.12 14.73
N VAL A 312 -19.86 -0.48 14.42
CA VAL A 312 -19.06 -1.28 15.35
C VAL A 312 -18.64 -0.48 16.59
N ALA A 313 -18.35 0.81 16.45
CA ALA A 313 -18.10 1.71 17.58
C ALA A 313 -19.32 1.79 18.52
N GLN A 314 -20.53 1.83 17.97
CA GLN A 314 -21.75 1.80 18.78
C GLN A 314 -21.91 0.45 19.51
N LEU A 315 -21.81 -0.67 18.79
CA LEU A 315 -21.92 -2.01 19.38
C LEU A 315 -20.89 -2.23 20.50
N SER A 316 -19.65 -1.77 20.29
CA SER A 316 -18.59 -1.90 21.29
C SER A 316 -18.85 -1.09 22.57
N ARG A 317 -19.46 0.10 22.46
CA ARG A 317 -19.83 0.92 23.63
C ARG A 317 -21.01 0.34 24.42
N GLU A 318 -21.97 -0.25 23.73
CA GLU A 318 -23.18 -0.81 24.34
C GLU A 318 -22.92 -2.17 25.01
N SER A 319 -21.84 -2.86 24.62
CA SER A 319 -21.46 -4.16 25.18
C SER A 319 -20.78 -4.02 26.55
N ALA A 320 -21.20 -4.84 27.52
CA ALA A 320 -20.50 -4.96 28.81
C ALA A 320 -19.29 -5.90 28.75
N GLU A 321 -19.07 -6.58 27.62
CA GLU A 321 -18.04 -7.59 27.47
C GLU A 321 -16.66 -6.96 27.25
N ARG A 322 -15.63 -7.50 27.92
CA ARG A 322 -14.27 -6.94 27.88
C ARG A 322 -13.66 -6.95 26.48
N LEU A 323 -13.99 -7.95 25.65
CA LEU A 323 -13.53 -8.05 24.26
C LEU A 323 -13.99 -6.85 23.43
N TRP A 324 -15.27 -6.50 23.54
CA TRP A 324 -15.87 -5.36 22.85
C TRP A 324 -15.33 -4.03 23.36
N GLN A 325 -15.14 -3.90 24.68
CA GLN A 325 -14.54 -2.69 25.25
C GLN A 325 -13.12 -2.45 24.74
N ALA A 326 -12.33 -3.52 24.53
CA ALA A 326 -10.95 -3.43 24.04
C ALA A 326 -10.84 -2.84 22.62
N ILE A 327 -11.91 -2.90 21.82
CA ILE A 327 -11.90 -2.48 20.43
C ILE A 327 -12.61 -1.14 20.18
N SER A 328 -13.29 -0.59 21.19
CA SER A 328 -14.06 0.66 21.09
C SER A 328 -13.23 1.84 20.61
N GLY A 329 -12.06 2.08 21.22
CA GLY A 329 -11.17 3.17 20.83
C GLY A 329 -10.59 3.02 19.42
N THR A 330 -10.34 1.79 18.97
CA THR A 330 -9.94 1.51 17.58
C THR A 330 -11.07 1.83 16.62
N ALA A 331 -12.30 1.41 16.95
CA ALA A 331 -13.46 1.65 16.10
C ALA A 331 -13.74 3.16 15.93
N ASP A 332 -13.68 3.93 17.01
CA ASP A 332 -13.82 5.40 16.98
C ASP A 332 -12.72 6.06 16.15
N GLY A 333 -11.47 5.65 16.32
CA GLY A 333 -10.35 6.18 15.54
C GLY A 333 -10.50 5.92 14.04
N HIS A 334 -10.99 4.74 13.65
CA HIS A 334 -11.22 4.39 12.26
C HIS A 334 -12.45 5.06 11.66
N GLU A 335 -13.55 5.21 12.41
CA GLU A 335 -14.70 6.00 12.00
C GLU A 335 -14.27 7.43 11.65
N ALA A 336 -13.55 8.09 12.56
CA ALA A 336 -13.06 9.45 12.34
C ALA A 336 -12.12 9.54 11.13
N ALA A 337 -11.22 8.56 10.97
CA ALA A 337 -10.30 8.52 9.83
C ALA A 337 -11.04 8.39 8.49
N TRP A 338 -11.99 7.47 8.37
CA TRP A 338 -12.78 7.28 7.14
C TRP A 338 -13.72 8.44 6.86
N SER A 339 -14.29 9.06 7.90
CA SER A 339 -15.03 10.31 7.77
C SER A 339 -14.15 11.45 7.23
N GLY A 340 -12.87 11.50 7.62
CA GLY A 340 -11.87 12.39 7.02
C GLY A 340 -11.59 12.10 5.55
N GLU A 341 -11.43 10.83 5.17
CA GLU A 341 -11.22 10.43 3.77
C GLU A 341 -12.42 10.79 2.88
N ARG A 342 -13.65 10.66 3.42
CA ARG A 342 -14.87 11.10 2.73
C ARG A 342 -14.83 12.60 2.46
N ALA A 343 -14.50 13.42 3.46
CA ALA A 343 -14.41 14.88 3.29
C ALA A 343 -13.36 15.27 2.24
N ALA A 344 -12.20 14.61 2.24
CA ALA A 344 -11.15 14.82 1.24
C ALA A 344 -11.62 14.43 -0.18
N ALA A 345 -12.39 13.34 -0.31
CA ALA A 345 -12.98 12.94 -1.58
C ALA A 345 -13.99 13.97 -2.12
N ASP A 346 -14.77 14.60 -1.23
CA ASP A 346 -15.72 15.66 -1.59
C ASP A 346 -14.99 16.88 -2.17
N GLU A 347 -13.92 17.33 -1.51
CA GLU A 347 -13.10 18.45 -1.97
C GLU A 347 -12.47 18.17 -3.34
N ALA A 348 -11.93 16.96 -3.53
CA ALA A 348 -11.36 16.55 -4.80
C ALA A 348 -12.42 16.49 -5.91
N ALA A 349 -13.61 15.95 -5.64
CA ALA A 349 -14.71 15.93 -6.61
C ALA A 349 -15.13 17.35 -7.03
N VAL A 350 -15.14 18.31 -6.10
CA VAL A 350 -15.41 19.73 -6.40
C VAL A 350 -14.31 20.34 -7.29
N PHE A 351 -13.04 20.05 -7.00
CA PHE A 351 -11.93 20.49 -7.85
C PHE A 351 -12.09 19.98 -9.29
N TRP A 352 -12.32 18.68 -9.47
CA TRP A 352 -12.44 18.08 -10.80
C TRP A 352 -13.67 18.56 -11.56
N LYS A 353 -14.79 18.84 -10.87
CA LYS A 353 -15.94 19.52 -11.45
C LYS A 353 -15.59 20.92 -11.96
N SER A 354 -14.89 21.72 -11.15
CA SER A 354 -14.45 23.07 -11.56
C SER A 354 -13.55 23.02 -12.79
N MET A 355 -12.66 22.03 -12.88
CA MET A 355 -11.83 21.82 -14.07
C MET A 355 -12.63 21.40 -15.30
N PHE A 356 -13.65 20.56 -15.12
CA PHE A 356 -14.59 20.19 -16.18
C PHE A 356 -15.32 21.43 -16.73
N ASP A 357 -15.91 22.24 -15.85
CA ASP A 357 -16.67 23.44 -16.22
C ASP A 357 -15.77 24.44 -17.01
N ARG A 358 -14.54 24.67 -16.53
CA ARG A 358 -13.56 25.53 -17.23
C ARG A 358 -13.16 25.01 -18.61
N ALA A 359 -13.08 23.69 -18.77
CA ALA A 359 -12.76 23.08 -20.06
C ALA A 359 -13.92 23.22 -21.05
N GLN A 360 -15.18 23.13 -20.59
CA GLN A 360 -16.35 23.42 -21.43
C GLN A 360 -16.40 24.89 -21.87
N ASP A 361 -16.02 25.83 -21.00
CA ASP A 361 -15.85 27.23 -21.39
C ASP A 361 -14.76 27.39 -22.45
N GLY A 362 -13.67 26.62 -22.34
CA GLY A 362 -12.59 26.56 -23.34
C GLY A 362 -13.03 26.04 -24.70
N GLU A 363 -13.78 24.93 -24.73
CA GLU A 363 -14.41 24.42 -25.96
C GLU A 363 -15.30 25.48 -26.61
N SER A 364 -16.13 26.16 -25.80
CA SER A 364 -17.05 27.18 -26.30
C SER A 364 -16.31 28.37 -26.91
N ARG A 365 -15.21 28.83 -26.30
CA ARG A 365 -14.35 29.88 -26.88
C ARG A 365 -13.67 29.44 -28.17
N ALA A 366 -13.24 28.19 -28.25
CA ALA A 366 -12.59 27.66 -29.44
C ALA A 366 -13.55 27.56 -30.65
N ARG A 367 -14.84 27.28 -30.40
CA ARG A 367 -15.89 27.26 -31.43
C ARG A 367 -16.19 28.66 -32.02
N GLY A 368 -16.04 29.71 -31.22
CA GLY A 368 -16.23 31.11 -31.62
C GLY A 368 -17.58 31.69 -31.25
#